data_AF-A0A2H9VVC4-F1
#
_entry.id   AF-A0A2H9VVC4-F1
#
_cell.length_a   1.000
_cell.length_b   1.000
_cell.length_c   1.000
_cell.angle_alpha   90.00
_cell.angle_beta   90.00
_cell.angle_gamma   90.00
#
_symmetry.space_group_name_H-M   'P 1'
#
loop_
_entity.id
_entity.type
_entity.pdbx_description
1 polymer ?
#
loop_
_entity_poly.entity_id
_entity_poly.type
_entity_poly.pdbx_seq_one_letter_code
_entity_poly.pdbx_strand_id
1 'polypeptide(L)'
;MLLACSTAKQDVPSGNKFKREFLERINKVRQKGCNCGGLYMRPVAPLVWNDHLEDAAINHAKDMSKKNYFSHDSKDGRKIVNRIEDAGYSRKGYKSYQVGENIAQGQRTIAEVTEGWFKSPGHCQNLMEPGFKEIGIAYYNTYWVQDFGGREEFSDEVKKLLKSGKARIIERN
;
A
#
# COMPACT_ATOMS: atom_id res chain seq x y z
N MET A 1 -27.20 -21.91 32.41
CA MET A 1 -27.01 -22.15 30.97
C MET A 1 -26.43 -20.87 30.37
N LEU A 2 -25.11 -20.84 30.17
CA LEU A 2 -24.38 -19.62 29.76
C LEU A 2 -24.71 -19.27 28.30
N LEU A 3 -25.20 -18.05 28.06
CA LEU A 3 -25.27 -17.47 26.72
C LEU A 3 -23.85 -17.16 26.25
N ALA A 4 -23.36 -17.94 25.29
CA ALA A 4 -22.14 -17.62 24.55
C ALA A 4 -22.44 -16.47 23.57
N CYS A 5 -21.79 -15.32 23.77
CA CYS A 5 -21.78 -14.22 22.83
C CYS A 5 -20.96 -14.67 21.59
N SER A 6 -21.63 -15.04 20.50
CA SER A 6 -20.97 -15.41 19.25
C SER A 6 -20.36 -14.17 18.61
N THR A 7 -19.04 -14.03 18.68
CA THR A 7 -18.31 -13.06 17.86
C THR A 7 -18.38 -13.52 16.41
N ALA A 8 -19.20 -12.87 15.59
CA ALA A 8 -19.19 -13.09 14.15
C ALA A 8 -17.76 -12.86 13.62
N LYS A 9 -17.08 -13.93 13.19
CA LYS A 9 -15.85 -13.81 12.39
C LYS A 9 -16.23 -13.01 11.14
N GLN A 10 -15.63 -11.84 10.99
CA GLN A 10 -15.85 -10.97 9.85
C GLN A 10 -15.23 -11.64 8.62
N ASP A 11 -16.06 -11.99 7.64
CA ASP A 11 -15.63 -12.55 6.36
C ASP A 11 -15.06 -11.45 5.45
N VAL A 12 -13.89 -10.90 5.81
CA VAL A 12 -13.08 -10.20 4.82
C VAL A 12 -12.62 -11.25 3.82
N PRO A 13 -12.95 -11.13 2.52
CA PRO A 13 -12.47 -12.08 1.51
C PRO A 13 -10.95 -12.23 1.62
N SER A 14 -10.41 -13.41 1.35
CA SER A 14 -8.95 -13.63 1.26
C SER A 14 -8.56 -14.12 -0.14
N GLY A 15 -7.27 -14.02 -0.47
CA GLY A 15 -6.74 -14.48 -1.75
C GLY A 15 -7.20 -13.64 -2.95
N ASN A 16 -7.32 -14.26 -4.13
CA ASN A 16 -7.48 -13.53 -5.39
C ASN A 16 -8.74 -12.64 -5.47
N LYS A 17 -9.84 -13.02 -4.80
CA LYS A 17 -11.07 -12.21 -4.78
C LYS A 17 -10.87 -10.90 -4.03
N PHE A 18 -10.13 -10.94 -2.92
CA PHE A 18 -9.77 -9.77 -2.12
C PHE A 18 -8.93 -8.78 -2.92
N LYS A 19 -7.85 -9.28 -3.55
CA LYS A 19 -6.95 -8.48 -4.39
C LYS A 19 -7.71 -7.79 -5.51
N ARG A 20 -8.55 -8.56 -6.22
CA ARG A 20 -9.35 -8.06 -7.34
C ARG A 20 -10.33 -6.98 -6.91
N GLU A 21 -11.08 -7.17 -5.83
CA GLU A 21 -12.06 -6.18 -5.38
C GLU A 21 -11.42 -4.83 -5.02
N PHE A 22 -10.28 -4.85 -4.32
CA PHE A 22 -9.54 -3.63 -4.02
C PHE A 22 -9.05 -2.92 -5.28
N LEU A 23 -8.42 -3.66 -6.19
CA LEU A 23 -7.93 -3.11 -7.45
C LEU A 23 -9.07 -2.52 -8.28
N GLU A 24 -10.21 -3.20 -8.40
CA GLU A 24 -11.37 -2.71 -9.14
C GLU A 24 -11.88 -1.40 -8.56
N ARG A 25 -12.08 -1.31 -7.24
CA ARG A 25 -12.59 -0.11 -6.58
C ARG A 25 -11.63 1.08 -6.72
N ILE A 26 -10.34 0.85 -6.42
CA ILE A 26 -9.33 1.90 -6.44
C ILE A 26 -9.05 2.35 -7.87
N ASN A 27 -8.83 1.42 -8.80
CA ASN A 27 -8.49 1.76 -10.18
C ASN A 27 -9.66 2.40 -10.93
N LYS A 28 -10.92 2.10 -10.56
CA LYS A 28 -12.08 2.80 -11.09
C LYS A 28 -12.06 4.30 -10.77
N VAL A 29 -11.60 4.68 -9.57
CA VAL A 29 -11.46 6.09 -9.19
C VAL A 29 -10.20 6.71 -9.82
N ARG A 30 -9.06 6.02 -9.74
CA ARG A 30 -7.79 6.49 -10.33
C ARG A 30 -7.92 6.85 -11.79
N GLN A 31 -8.61 6.03 -12.59
CA GLN A 31 -8.81 6.27 -14.01
C GLN A 31 -9.80 7.41 -14.33
N LYS A 32 -10.63 7.82 -13.37
CA LYS A 32 -11.60 8.91 -13.53
C LYS A 32 -11.11 10.26 -12.99
N GLY A 33 -10.15 10.24 -12.06
CA GLY A 33 -9.83 11.42 -11.25
C GLY A 33 -10.74 11.51 -10.02
N CYS A 34 -10.32 12.31 -9.04
CA CYS A 34 -11.04 12.45 -7.77
C CYS A 34 -10.79 13.83 -7.17
N ASN A 35 -11.75 14.34 -6.39
CA ASN A 35 -11.52 15.51 -5.55
C ASN A 35 -11.12 15.04 -4.15
N CYS A 36 -9.88 15.34 -3.76
CA CYS A 36 -9.29 14.95 -2.48
C CYS A 36 -9.27 16.14 -1.51
N GLY A 37 -10.43 16.51 -0.98
CA GLY A 37 -10.54 17.58 0.03
C GLY A 37 -10.37 18.99 -0.53
N GLY A 38 -10.92 19.26 -1.71
CA GLY A 38 -10.81 20.55 -2.42
C GLY A 38 -9.74 20.54 -3.51
N LEU A 39 -8.77 19.62 -3.44
CA LEU A 39 -7.77 19.44 -4.48
C LEU A 39 -8.26 18.43 -5.52
N TYR A 40 -8.45 18.88 -6.76
CA TYR A 40 -8.74 17.96 -7.85
C TYR A 40 -7.48 17.21 -8.29
N MET A 41 -7.50 15.89 -8.14
CA MET A 41 -6.48 14.98 -8.61
C MET A 41 -6.91 14.41 -9.96
N ARG A 42 -6.13 14.68 -11.01
CA ARG A 42 -6.39 14.21 -12.38
C ARG A 42 -6.40 12.67 -12.48
N PRO A 43 -6.95 12.09 -13.55
CA PRO A 43 -6.78 10.67 -13.86
C PRO A 43 -5.31 10.24 -13.86
N VAL A 44 -5.05 9.07 -13.27
CA VAL A 44 -3.74 8.42 -13.18
C VAL A 44 -3.83 6.93 -13.52
N ALA A 45 -2.67 6.34 -13.87
CA ALA A 45 -2.59 4.94 -14.26
C ALA A 45 -3.10 3.99 -13.17
N PRO A 46 -3.72 2.85 -13.55
CA PRO A 46 -4.13 1.83 -12.59
C PRO A 46 -2.92 1.27 -11.83
N LEU A 47 -3.13 0.92 -10.57
CA LEU A 47 -2.19 0.18 -9.75
C LEU A 47 -2.27 -1.31 -10.08
N VAL A 48 -1.14 -2.00 -9.90
CA VAL A 48 -1.06 -3.47 -9.92
C VAL A 48 -0.76 -3.99 -8.52
N TRP A 49 -1.21 -5.20 -8.20
CA TRP A 49 -0.91 -5.81 -6.91
C TRP A 49 0.56 -6.21 -6.82
N ASN A 50 1.18 -6.05 -5.64
CA ASN A 50 2.50 -6.53 -5.34
C ASN A 50 2.51 -7.27 -3.99
N ASP A 51 2.93 -8.54 -4.01
CA ASP A 51 2.85 -9.42 -2.84
C ASP A 51 3.85 -9.02 -1.73
N HIS A 52 4.99 -8.40 -2.07
CA HIS A 52 5.92 -7.89 -1.05
C HIS A 52 5.34 -6.71 -0.27
N LEU A 53 4.57 -5.84 -0.93
CA LEU A 53 3.84 -4.76 -0.25
C LEU A 53 2.71 -5.32 0.62
N GLU A 54 2.04 -6.39 0.20
CA GLU A 54 1.03 -7.08 1.02
C GLU A 54 1.67 -7.71 2.26
N ASP A 55 2.84 -8.33 2.12
CA ASP A 55 3.61 -8.91 3.23
C ASP A 55 4.02 -7.84 4.25
N ALA A 56 4.45 -6.67 3.78
CA ALA A 56 4.75 -5.53 4.67
C ALA A 56 3.49 -5.06 5.41
N ALA A 57 2.39 -4.88 4.67
CA ALA A 57 1.12 -4.42 5.20
C ALA A 57 0.56 -5.36 6.28
N ILE A 58 0.58 -6.69 6.04
CA ILE A 58 0.06 -7.66 7.02
C ILE A 58 0.94 -7.72 8.27
N ASN A 59 2.26 -7.54 8.12
CA ASN A 59 3.17 -7.52 9.25
C ASN A 59 2.94 -6.27 10.12
N HIS A 60 2.71 -5.11 9.52
CA HIS A 60 2.41 -3.88 10.27
C HIS A 60 1.03 -3.94 10.94
N ALA A 61 0.00 -4.47 10.25
CA ALA A 61 -1.32 -4.68 10.83
C ALA A 61 -1.28 -5.62 12.05
N LYS A 62 -0.50 -6.70 11.96
CA LYS A 62 -0.23 -7.61 13.09
C LYS A 62 0.53 -6.92 14.22
N ASP A 63 1.49 -6.07 13.91
CA ASP A 63 2.27 -5.35 14.92
C ASP A 63 1.39 -4.37 15.71
N MET A 64 0.61 -3.54 15.00
CA MET A 64 -0.39 -2.63 15.57
C MET A 64 -1.39 -3.37 16.46
N SER A 65 -1.93 -4.49 15.98
CA SER A 65 -2.87 -5.31 16.75
C SER A 65 -2.23 -5.93 18.00
N LYS A 66 -1.04 -6.54 17.88
CA LYS A 66 -0.40 -7.23 19.02
C LYS A 66 0.06 -6.27 20.12
N LYS A 67 0.47 -5.05 19.73
CA LYS A 67 1.01 -4.04 20.65
C LYS A 67 0.02 -2.92 20.97
N ASN A 68 -1.25 -3.08 20.59
CA ASN A 68 -2.37 -2.15 20.84
C ASN A 68 -2.01 -0.69 20.53
N TYR A 69 -1.69 -0.40 19.27
CA TYR A 69 -1.43 0.98 18.83
C TYR A 69 -1.91 1.21 17.39
N PHE A 70 -2.02 2.47 16.99
CA PHE A 70 -2.41 2.88 15.65
C PHE A 70 -1.49 4.02 15.18
N SER A 71 -0.53 3.70 14.32
CA SER A 71 0.51 4.64 13.86
C SER A 71 1.16 4.14 12.58
N HIS A 72 1.62 5.07 11.75
CA HIS A 72 2.47 4.78 10.59
C HIS A 72 3.86 4.27 11.00
N ASP A 73 4.39 4.79 12.11
CA ASP A 73 5.68 4.36 12.66
C ASP A 73 5.49 3.21 13.63
N SER A 74 6.30 2.16 13.46
CA SER A 74 6.34 1.03 14.37
C SER A 74 6.96 1.44 15.70
N LYS A 75 6.52 0.80 16.81
CA LYS A 75 7.06 1.11 18.16
C LYS A 75 8.55 0.83 18.34
N ASP A 76 9.15 0.03 17.45
CA ASP A 76 10.59 -0.23 17.40
C ASP A 76 11.36 0.80 16.53
N GLY A 77 10.69 1.85 16.06
CA GLY A 77 11.29 2.94 15.28
C GLY A 77 11.29 2.71 13.77
N ARG A 78 10.87 1.54 13.28
CA ARG A 78 10.79 1.28 11.83
C ARG A 78 9.70 2.12 11.18
N LYS A 79 10.05 2.74 10.05
CA LYS A 79 9.12 3.43 9.15
C LYS A 79 8.66 2.48 8.04
N ILE A 80 7.69 2.90 7.23
CA ILE A 80 7.23 2.14 6.06
C ILE A 80 8.40 1.67 5.18
N VAL A 81 9.37 2.56 4.88
CA VAL A 81 10.51 2.21 4.01
C VAL A 81 11.30 1.02 4.56
N ASN A 82 11.48 0.93 5.88
CA ASN A 82 12.15 -0.22 6.49
C ASN A 82 11.30 -1.48 6.34
N ARG A 83 10.00 -1.39 6.63
CA ARG A 83 9.10 -2.56 6.61
C ARG A 83 8.93 -3.17 5.22
N ILE A 84 8.81 -2.35 4.18
CA ILE A 84 8.67 -2.84 2.81
C ILE A 84 10.00 -3.38 2.26
N GLU A 85 11.14 -2.81 2.66
CA GLU A 85 12.45 -3.36 2.31
C GLU A 85 12.70 -4.71 3.00
N ASP A 86 12.34 -4.84 4.28
CA ASP A 86 12.35 -6.11 5.03
C ASP A 86 11.47 -7.17 4.36
N ALA A 87 10.38 -6.76 3.69
CA ALA A 87 9.48 -7.64 2.93
C ALA A 87 9.97 -7.94 1.51
N GLY A 88 11.09 -7.37 1.06
CA GLY A 88 11.70 -7.62 -0.25
C GLY A 88 11.37 -6.59 -1.33
N TYR A 89 10.59 -5.55 -1.04
CA TYR A 89 10.34 -4.44 -1.96
C TYR A 89 11.53 -3.46 -1.96
N SER A 90 12.55 -3.76 -2.75
CA SER A 90 13.81 -3.00 -2.75
C SER A 90 13.85 -1.86 -3.76
N ARG A 91 14.57 -0.78 -3.38
CA ARG A 91 14.99 0.31 -4.28
C ARG A 91 16.09 -0.09 -5.27
N LYS A 92 16.90 -1.11 -4.96
CA LYS A 92 18.11 -1.44 -5.73
C LYS A 92 17.79 -1.79 -7.18
N GLY A 93 18.53 -1.19 -8.11
CA GLY A 93 18.37 -1.43 -9.55
C GLY A 93 17.28 -0.61 -10.24
N TYR A 94 16.60 0.27 -9.51
CA TYR A 94 15.58 1.17 -10.06
C TYR A 94 16.08 2.61 -10.16
N LYS A 95 15.61 3.31 -11.19
CA LYS A 95 15.91 4.72 -11.47
C LYS A 95 15.22 5.65 -10.47
N SER A 96 13.97 5.34 -10.13
CA SER A 96 13.20 6.06 -9.12
C SER A 96 12.50 5.08 -8.19
N TYR A 97 12.26 5.54 -6.97
CA TYR A 97 11.66 4.77 -5.89
C TYR A 97 10.85 5.70 -5.00
N GLN A 98 9.56 5.38 -4.83
CA GLN A 98 8.63 6.11 -3.98
C GLN A 98 7.69 5.15 -3.28
N VAL A 99 7.35 5.45 -2.03
CA VAL A 99 6.54 4.57 -1.17
C VAL A 99 5.59 5.42 -0.35
N GLY A 100 4.44 4.85 0.04
CA GLY A 100 3.42 5.56 0.83
C GLY A 100 2.51 4.58 1.56
N GLU A 101 1.83 5.05 2.60
CA GLU A 101 0.97 4.21 3.44
C GLU A 101 -0.37 4.90 3.70
N ASN A 102 -1.45 4.14 3.65
CA ASN A 102 -2.71 4.47 4.28
C ASN A 102 -3.01 3.42 5.36
N ILE A 103 -3.46 3.86 6.54
CA ILE A 103 -3.92 2.97 7.61
C ILE A 103 -5.36 3.30 8.00
N ALA A 104 -6.12 2.30 8.44
CA ALA A 104 -7.45 2.49 8.97
C ALA A 104 -7.76 1.45 10.05
N GLN A 105 -8.76 1.73 10.90
CA GLN A 105 -9.18 0.83 11.95
C GLN A 105 -10.71 0.84 12.10
N GLY A 106 -11.28 -0.36 12.26
CA GLY A 106 -12.69 -0.54 12.63
C GLY A 106 -13.67 -0.68 11.46
N GLN A 107 -13.27 -0.34 10.23
CA GLN A 107 -14.05 -0.65 9.03
C GLN A 107 -14.17 -2.17 8.85
N ARG A 108 -15.35 -2.62 8.46
CA ARG A 108 -15.73 -4.04 8.42
C ARG A 108 -15.68 -4.63 7.02
N THR A 109 -15.70 -3.78 5.99
CA THR A 109 -15.73 -4.22 4.59
C THR A 109 -14.71 -3.47 3.74
N ILE A 110 -14.35 -4.07 2.61
CA ILE A 110 -13.51 -3.44 1.58
C ILE A 110 -14.16 -2.13 1.10
N ALA A 111 -15.50 -2.11 0.94
CA ALA A 111 -16.24 -0.91 0.56
C ALA A 111 -16.07 0.22 1.59
N GLU A 112 -16.29 -0.08 2.88
CA GLU A 112 -16.17 0.90 3.96
C GLU A 112 -14.77 1.50 4.07
N VAL A 113 -13.72 0.66 4.01
CA VAL A 113 -12.34 1.15 4.14
C VAL A 113 -11.90 1.96 2.92
N THR A 114 -12.24 1.52 1.71
CA THR A 114 -11.89 2.27 0.49
C THR A 114 -12.63 3.60 0.41
N GLU A 115 -13.92 3.64 0.76
CA GLU A 115 -14.68 4.88 0.84
C GLU A 115 -14.13 5.82 1.92
N GLY A 116 -13.75 5.28 3.09
CA GLY A 116 -13.12 6.03 4.17
C GLY A 116 -11.80 6.68 3.73
N TRP A 117 -10.95 5.96 3.00
CA TRP A 117 -9.72 6.53 2.46
C TRP A 117 -9.98 7.62 1.41
N PHE A 118 -10.92 7.44 0.48
CA PHE A 118 -11.24 8.49 -0.51
C PHE A 118 -11.88 9.74 0.12
N LYS A 119 -12.58 9.61 1.25
CA LYS A 119 -13.14 10.76 1.99
C LYS A 119 -12.09 11.52 2.81
N SER A 120 -10.95 10.90 3.13
CA SER A 120 -9.84 11.56 3.84
C SER A 120 -8.92 12.25 2.82
N PRO A 121 -8.71 13.58 2.89
CA PRO A 121 -7.89 14.29 1.90
C PRO A 121 -6.49 13.71 1.73
N GLY A 122 -5.78 13.42 2.83
CA GLY A 122 -4.43 12.85 2.78
C GLY A 122 -4.40 11.43 2.21
N HIS A 123 -5.32 10.56 2.62
CA HIS A 123 -5.39 9.19 2.11
C HIS A 123 -5.81 9.16 0.63
N CYS A 124 -6.73 10.04 0.23
CA CYS A 124 -7.15 10.23 -1.15
C CYS A 124 -5.99 10.71 -2.03
N GLN A 125 -5.17 11.64 -1.54
CA GLN A 125 -3.97 12.08 -2.27
C GLN A 125 -2.98 10.92 -2.47
N ASN A 126 -2.74 10.09 -1.46
CA ASN A 126 -1.95 8.86 -1.64
C ASN A 126 -2.57 7.92 -2.70
N LEU A 127 -3.88 7.67 -2.63
CA LEU A 127 -4.59 6.84 -3.61
C LEU A 127 -4.53 7.38 -5.05
N MET A 128 -4.31 8.69 -5.21
CA MET A 128 -4.26 9.38 -6.50
C MET A 128 -2.86 9.82 -6.91
N GLU A 129 -1.82 9.49 -6.14
CA GLU A 129 -0.44 9.85 -6.46
C GLU A 129 0.02 9.13 -7.75
N PRO A 130 0.40 9.89 -8.82
CA PRO A 130 0.82 9.32 -10.09
C PRO A 130 2.13 8.53 -10.02
N GLY A 131 3.00 8.80 -9.05
CA GLY A 131 4.25 8.07 -8.83
C GLY A 131 4.05 6.62 -8.40
N PHE A 132 2.96 6.32 -7.69
CA PHE A 132 2.62 4.96 -7.30
C PHE A 132 2.09 4.13 -8.47
N LYS A 133 2.62 2.91 -8.60
CA LYS A 133 2.33 1.92 -9.64
C LYS A 133 1.88 0.57 -9.08
N GLU A 134 2.30 0.26 -7.86
CA GLU A 134 2.13 -1.01 -7.17
C GLU A 134 1.41 -0.77 -5.84
N ILE A 135 0.65 -1.77 -5.38
CA ILE A 135 -0.10 -1.72 -4.13
C ILE A 135 -0.13 -3.07 -3.44
N GLY A 136 -0.08 -3.07 -2.10
CA GLY A 136 -0.38 -4.21 -1.26
C GLY A 136 -1.28 -3.77 -0.11
N ILE A 137 -2.29 -4.56 0.23
CA ILE A 137 -3.26 -4.22 1.28
C ILE A 137 -3.49 -5.44 2.16
N ALA A 138 -3.58 -5.24 3.46
CA ALA A 138 -3.86 -6.29 4.41
C ALA A 138 -4.85 -5.86 5.48
N TYR A 139 -5.51 -6.86 6.06
CA TYR A 139 -6.40 -6.72 7.21
C TYR A 139 -6.02 -7.70 8.32
N TYR A 140 -5.99 -7.23 9.56
CA TYR A 140 -5.80 -8.08 10.73
C TYR A 140 -6.45 -7.48 11.99
N ASN A 141 -7.35 -8.23 12.66
CA ASN A 141 -7.96 -7.84 13.94
C ASN A 141 -8.42 -6.37 14.02
N THR A 142 -9.19 -5.89 13.04
CA THR A 142 -9.67 -4.50 12.85
C THR A 142 -8.73 -3.51 12.17
N TYR A 143 -7.45 -3.83 12.00
CA TYR A 143 -6.45 -2.96 11.39
C TYR A 143 -6.35 -3.20 9.89
N TRP A 144 -6.43 -2.13 9.12
CA TRP A 144 -6.17 -2.09 7.69
C TRP A 144 -4.86 -1.34 7.43
N VAL A 145 -4.03 -1.91 6.56
CA VAL A 145 -2.81 -1.26 6.06
C VAL A 145 -2.80 -1.38 4.54
N GLN A 146 -2.52 -0.28 3.86
CA GLN A 146 -2.39 -0.17 2.42
C GLN A 146 -1.05 0.49 2.11
N ASP A 147 -0.13 -0.29 1.57
CA ASP A 147 1.20 0.14 1.18
C ASP A 147 1.25 0.35 -0.33
N PHE A 148 1.85 1.46 -0.74
CA PHE A 148 2.06 1.84 -2.13
C PHE A 148 3.53 1.75 -2.50
N GLY A 149 3.77 1.35 -3.73
CA GLY A 149 5.09 1.33 -4.33
C GLY A 149 5.11 2.00 -5.70
N GLY A 150 6.15 2.77 -5.96
CA GLY A 150 6.47 3.31 -7.28
C GLY A 150 7.93 3.03 -7.60
N ARG A 151 8.18 2.22 -8.63
CA ARG A 151 9.51 1.88 -9.12
C ARG A 151 9.58 2.08 -10.63
N GLU A 152 10.56 2.85 -11.08
CA GLU A 152 10.84 3.03 -12.50
C GLU A 152 12.14 2.33 -12.85
N GLU A 153 12.11 1.46 -13.86
CA GLU A 153 13.33 0.81 -14.33
C GLU A 153 14.20 1.79 -15.13
N PHE A 154 15.50 1.53 -15.15
CA PHE A 154 16.38 2.15 -16.13
C PHE A 154 16.02 1.71 -17.55
N SER A 155 16.31 2.57 -18.53
CA SER A 155 16.16 2.17 -19.94
C SER A 155 17.05 0.97 -20.27
N ASP A 156 16.70 0.21 -21.31
CA ASP A 156 17.49 -0.96 -21.71
C ASP A 156 18.93 -0.61 -22.09
N GLU A 157 19.14 0.57 -22.64
CA GLU A 157 20.47 1.12 -22.89
C GLU A 157 21.27 1.29 -21.60
N VAL A 158 20.68 1.94 -20.59
CA VAL A 158 21.34 2.12 -19.29
C VAL A 158 21.56 0.78 -18.61
N LYS A 159 20.60 -0.16 -18.68
CA LYS A 159 20.78 -1.53 -18.17
C LYS A 159 21.96 -2.24 -18.84
N LYS A 160 22.16 -2.09 -20.16
CA LYS A 160 23.34 -2.63 -20.87
C LYS A 160 24.64 -1.98 -20.40
N LEU A 161 24.65 -0.68 -20.15
CA LEU A 161 25.82 0.03 -19.62
C LEU A 161 26.15 -0.42 -18.18
N LEU A 162 25.15 -0.59 -17.32
CA LEU A 162 25.31 -1.13 -15.97
C LEU A 162 25.88 -2.56 -16.00
N LYS A 163 25.33 -3.43 -16.86
CA LYS A 163 25.80 -4.82 -17.01
C LYS A 163 27.24 -4.92 -17.55
N SER A 164 27.62 -4.00 -18.43
CA SER A 164 28.98 -3.97 -19.02
C SER A 164 30.01 -3.25 -18.14
N GLY A 165 29.63 -2.75 -16.96
CA GLY A 165 30.50 -1.97 -16.08
C GLY A 165 30.85 -0.57 -16.61
N LYS A 166 30.25 -0.15 -17.73
CA LYS A 166 30.43 1.19 -18.32
C LYS A 166 29.65 2.28 -17.59
N ALA A 167 28.69 1.90 -16.75
CA ALA A 167 27.99 2.79 -15.84
C ALA A 167 27.86 2.14 -14.46
N ARG A 168 27.66 2.98 -13.44
CA ARG A 168 27.32 2.55 -12.08
C ARG A 168 26.24 3.45 -11.51
N ILE A 169 25.37 2.87 -10.69
CA ILE A 169 24.37 3.64 -9.94
C ILE A 169 25.09 4.37 -8.81
N ILE A 170 24.87 5.67 -8.70
CA ILE A 170 25.33 6.48 -7.57
C ILE A 170 24.09 6.81 -6.75
N GLU A 171 23.93 6.15 -5.62
CA GLU A 171 22.88 6.49 -4.66
C GLU A 171 23.25 7.82 -4.00
N ARG A 172 22.37 8.82 -4.12
CA ARG A 172 22.48 10.05 -3.33
C ARG A 172 21.68 9.84 -2.06
N ASN A 173 22.37 9.88 -0.92
CA ASN A 173 21.76 9.92 0.41
C ASN A 173 20.98 11.22 0.61
#